data_AF-A0A2V4DFW1-F1
#
_entry.id   AF-A0A2V4DFW1-F1
#
_cell.length_a   1.000
_cell.length_b   1.000
_cell.length_c   1.000
_cell.angle_alpha   90.00
_cell.angle_beta   90.00
_cell.angle_gamma   90.00
#
_symmetry.space_group_name_H-M   'P 1'
#
loop_
_entity.id
_entity.type
_entity.pdbx_description
1 polymer ?
#
loop_
_entity_poly.entity_id
_entity_poly.type
_entity_poly.pdbx_seq_one_letter_code
_entity_poly.pdbx_strand_id
1 'polypeptide(L)'
;MRIDFGWDLKYDLRSAIALQQSCLDVDAVKCATERLVTILQKAEEIVILGAAVEPEELLLLKENCQFVAADGSVGVFDELPPQIAQSAWGRLSLVVSDGDGGEAMLRASQQKIPFALHAHGDNQDEWRELL
;
A
#
# COMPACT_ATOMS: atom_id res chain seq x y z
N MET A 1 28.24 -0.98 2.55
CA MET A 1 27.98 -1.91 1.45
C MET A 1 26.65 -2.59 1.77
N ARG A 2 25.64 -2.50 0.90
CA ARG A 2 24.30 -3.11 1.09
C ARG A 2 24.34 -4.62 0.77
N ILE A 3 25.27 -5.37 1.39
CA ILE A 3 25.50 -6.78 1.08
C ILE A 3 24.23 -7.60 1.29
N ASP A 4 23.45 -7.26 2.31
CA ASP A 4 22.22 -7.96 2.69
C ASP A 4 21.14 -7.91 1.59
N PHE A 5 21.16 -6.87 0.74
CA PHE A 5 20.22 -6.71 -0.37
C PHE A 5 20.74 -7.37 -1.67
N GLY A 6 22.05 -7.43 -1.87
CA GLY A 6 22.63 -8.04 -3.07
C GLY A 6 22.73 -7.12 -4.30
N TRP A 7 22.37 -5.84 -4.19
CA TRP A 7 22.58 -4.82 -5.23
C TRP A 7 23.22 -3.52 -4.69
N ASP A 8 23.71 -2.70 -5.62
CA ASP A 8 24.31 -1.39 -5.35
C ASP A 8 23.25 -0.27 -5.28
N LEU A 9 23.50 0.76 -4.46
CA LEU A 9 22.60 1.92 -4.29
C LEU A 9 22.22 2.61 -5.61
N LYS A 10 23.08 2.56 -6.63
CA LYS A 10 22.78 3.12 -7.96
C LYS A 10 21.54 2.48 -8.61
N TYR A 11 21.22 1.22 -8.27
CA TYR A 11 20.03 0.56 -8.78
C TYR A 11 18.76 1.09 -8.12
N ASP A 12 18.78 1.33 -6.80
CA ASP A 12 17.67 2.01 -6.10
C ASP A 12 17.40 3.39 -6.71
N LEU A 13 18.46 4.19 -6.93
CA LEU A 13 18.33 5.51 -7.54
C LEU A 13 17.74 5.42 -8.95
N ARG A 14 18.19 4.46 -9.77
CA ARG A 14 17.70 4.27 -11.12
C ARG A 14 16.21 3.88 -11.13
N SER A 15 15.81 2.99 -10.23
CA SER A 15 14.44 2.54 -10.08
C SER A 15 13.53 3.68 -9.62
N ALA A 16 13.94 4.46 -8.63
CA ALA A 16 13.20 5.62 -8.15
C ALA A 16 13.00 6.70 -9.23
N ILE A 17 14.02 6.99 -10.04
CA ILE A 17 13.89 7.91 -11.19
C ILE A 17 12.90 7.35 -12.22
N ALA A 18 12.97 6.06 -12.53
CA ALA A 18 12.07 5.42 -13.47
C ALA A 18 10.61 5.45 -12.99
N LEU A 19 10.35 5.13 -11.72
CA LEU A 19 9.02 5.23 -11.10
C LEU A 19 8.50 6.67 -11.17
N GLN A 20 9.32 7.66 -10.78
CA GLN A 20 8.93 9.07 -10.87
C GLN A 20 8.52 9.44 -12.30
N GLN A 21 9.31 9.06 -13.30
CA GLN A 21 9.05 9.37 -14.70
C GLN A 21 7.77 8.73 -15.21
N SER A 22 7.47 7.50 -14.79
CA SER A 22 6.23 6.80 -15.19
C SER A 22 4.97 7.43 -14.59
N CYS A 23 5.10 8.18 -13.49
CA CYS A 23 3.98 8.83 -12.81
C CYS A 23 3.85 10.32 -13.13
N LEU A 24 4.71 10.90 -13.99
CA LEU A 24 4.63 12.31 -14.38
C LEU A 24 3.32 12.60 -15.13
N ASP A 25 2.72 13.74 -14.82
CA ASP A 25 1.51 14.29 -15.48
C ASP A 25 0.27 13.37 -15.46
N VAL A 26 0.21 12.43 -14.52
CA VAL A 26 -0.96 11.58 -14.32
C VAL A 26 -1.97 12.30 -13.41
N ASP A 27 -3.02 12.89 -14.00
CA ASP A 27 -4.11 13.56 -13.26
C ASP A 27 -4.72 12.68 -12.15
N ALA A 28 -4.70 11.36 -12.33
CA ALA A 28 -5.16 10.41 -11.33
C ALA A 28 -4.39 10.48 -10.01
N VAL A 29 -3.07 10.79 -10.04
CA VAL A 29 -2.23 10.93 -8.84
C VAL A 29 -2.69 12.12 -7.99
N LYS A 30 -2.96 13.26 -8.64
CA LYS A 30 -3.45 14.46 -7.94
C LYS A 30 -4.82 14.19 -7.30
N CYS A 31 -5.74 13.62 -8.05
CA CYS A 31 -7.09 13.31 -7.56
C CYS A 31 -7.06 12.27 -6.41
N ALA A 32 -6.21 11.26 -6.51
CA ALA A 32 -6.02 10.27 -5.44
C ALA A 32 -5.44 10.92 -4.17
N THR A 33 -4.47 11.82 -4.32
CA THR A 33 -3.86 12.55 -3.19
C THR A 33 -4.89 13.43 -2.48
N GLU A 34 -5.67 14.23 -3.22
CA GLU A 34 -6.71 15.10 -2.65
C GLU A 34 -7.80 14.28 -1.92
N ARG A 35 -8.20 13.15 -2.50
CA ARG A 35 -9.14 12.21 -1.88
C ARG A 35 -8.57 11.63 -0.58
N LEU A 36 -7.31 11.18 -0.60
CA LEU A 36 -6.64 10.63 0.56
C LEU A 36 -6.52 11.66 1.69
N VAL A 37 -6.10 12.89 1.37
CA VAL A 37 -6.02 13.99 2.35
C VAL A 37 -7.38 14.22 3.00
N THR A 38 -8.47 14.24 2.20
CA THR A 38 -9.82 14.42 2.72
C THR A 38 -10.24 13.29 3.66
N ILE A 39 -9.93 12.03 3.33
CA ILE A 39 -10.26 10.87 4.16
C ILE A 39 -9.47 10.91 5.47
N LEU A 40 -8.15 11.08 5.40
CA LEU A 40 -7.28 11.04 6.57
C LEU A 40 -7.50 12.22 7.52
N GLN A 41 -7.81 13.42 7.02
CA GLN A 41 -8.14 14.57 7.87
C GLN A 41 -9.46 14.41 8.64
N LYS A 42 -10.38 13.58 8.14
CA LYS A 42 -11.67 13.29 8.78
C LYS A 42 -11.63 12.02 9.63
N ALA A 43 -10.57 11.23 9.54
CA ALA A 43 -10.42 10.01 10.30
C ALA A 43 -10.30 10.34 11.80
N GLU A 44 -11.09 9.66 12.63
CA GLU A 44 -10.93 9.74 14.09
C GLU A 44 -9.65 9.03 14.55
N GLU A 45 -9.28 7.97 13.83
CA GLU A 45 -8.12 7.14 14.11
C GLU A 45 -7.55 6.60 12.79
N ILE A 46 -6.22 6.62 12.67
CA ILE A 46 -5.48 6.04 11.56
C ILE A 46 -4.65 4.90 12.12
N VAL A 47 -4.89 3.69 11.61
CA VAL A 47 -4.19 2.48 12.02
C VAL A 47 -3.23 2.06 10.90
N ILE A 48 -1.97 1.86 11.26
CA ILE A 48 -0.92 1.44 10.32
C ILE A 48 -0.71 -0.06 10.50
N LEU A 49 -0.93 -0.82 9.42
CA LEU A 49 -0.73 -2.28 9.40
C LEU A 49 0.69 -2.58 8.92
N GLY A 50 1.45 -3.28 9.76
CA GLY A 50 2.80 -3.75 9.44
C GLY A 50 2.79 -5.23 9.04
N ALA A 51 3.93 -5.74 8.57
CA ALA A 51 4.06 -7.11 8.07
C ALA A 51 3.74 -8.22 9.10
N ALA A 52 3.80 -7.92 10.40
CA ALA A 52 3.56 -8.87 11.49
C ALA A 52 2.17 -8.72 12.11
N VAL A 53 1.24 -8.03 11.45
CA VAL A 53 -0.11 -7.84 11.95
C VAL A 53 -0.88 -9.16 11.91
N GLU A 54 -1.62 -9.45 12.98
CA GLU A 54 -2.44 -10.66 13.10
C GLU A 54 -3.94 -10.34 13.06
N PRO A 55 -4.81 -11.24 12.57
CA PRO A 55 -6.25 -10.98 12.44
C PRO A 55 -6.92 -10.62 13.75
N GLU A 56 -6.48 -11.18 14.88
CA GLU A 56 -7.05 -10.90 16.21
C GLU A 56 -6.82 -9.45 16.64
N GLU A 57 -5.73 -8.82 16.22
CA GLU A 57 -5.45 -7.42 16.52
C GLU A 57 -6.48 -6.50 15.86
N LEU A 58 -6.97 -6.86 14.66
CA LEU A 58 -7.98 -6.10 13.93
C LEU A 58 -9.37 -6.21 14.56
N LEU A 59 -9.67 -7.32 15.22
CA LEU A 59 -10.95 -7.54 15.91
C LEU A 59 -11.11 -6.65 17.15
N LEU A 60 -10.01 -6.12 17.69
CA LEU A 60 -10.00 -5.22 18.84
C LEU A 60 -10.22 -3.75 18.46
N LEU A 61 -10.14 -3.42 17.17
CA LEU A 61 -10.22 -2.05 16.66
C LEU A 61 -11.66 -1.59 16.50
N LYS A 62 -11.87 -0.28 16.66
CA LYS A 62 -13.18 0.34 16.45
C LYS A 62 -13.52 0.39 14.95
N GLU A 63 -14.81 0.32 14.64
CA GLU A 63 -15.30 0.35 13.25
C GLU A 63 -15.05 1.68 12.52
N ASN A 64 -14.68 2.77 13.21
CA ASN A 64 -14.49 4.10 12.62
C ASN A 64 -13.03 4.44 12.28
N CYS A 65 -12.06 3.55 12.52
CA CYS A 65 -10.68 3.78 12.11
C CYS A 65 -10.47 3.59 10.60
N GLN A 66 -9.50 4.31 10.05
CA GLN A 66 -9.01 4.16 8.68
C GLN A 66 -7.68 3.40 8.66
N PHE A 67 -7.50 2.50 7.70
CA PHE A 67 -6.28 1.71 7.58
C PHE A 67 -5.31 2.29 6.56
N VAL A 68 -4.03 2.24 6.90
CA VAL A 68 -2.90 2.36 5.98
C VAL A 68 -2.10 1.07 6.09
N ALA A 69 -1.99 0.32 5.00
CA ALA A 69 -1.29 -0.97 5.01
C ALA A 69 0.10 -0.85 4.37
N ALA A 70 1.10 -1.51 4.95
CA ALA A 70 2.38 -1.72 4.31
C ALA A 70 2.31 -2.96 3.42
N ASP A 71 2.38 -2.76 2.11
CA ASP A 71 2.60 -3.80 1.12
C ASP A 71 1.69 -5.04 1.31
N GLY A 72 2.23 -6.25 1.47
CA GLY A 72 1.46 -7.48 1.64
C GLY A 72 0.65 -7.58 2.94
N SER A 73 0.84 -6.70 3.93
CA SER A 73 0.10 -6.75 5.20
C SER A 73 -1.41 -6.59 5.03
N VAL A 74 -1.87 -6.05 3.90
CA VAL A 74 -3.29 -6.00 3.54
C VAL A 74 -3.94 -7.40 3.48
N GLY A 75 -3.13 -8.45 3.28
CA GLY A 75 -3.57 -9.84 3.29
C GLY A 75 -4.27 -10.29 4.57
N VAL A 76 -3.97 -9.65 5.71
CA VAL A 76 -4.62 -9.96 6.99
C VAL A 76 -6.15 -9.82 6.93
N PHE A 77 -6.66 -8.96 6.03
CA PHE A 77 -8.11 -8.80 5.86
C PHE A 77 -8.80 -10.05 5.32
N ASP A 78 -8.08 -10.86 4.55
CA ASP A 78 -8.63 -12.06 3.92
C ASP A 78 -8.69 -13.25 4.89
N GLU A 79 -8.06 -13.12 6.05
CA GLU A 79 -8.12 -14.06 7.17
C GLU A 79 -9.29 -13.77 8.13
N LEU A 80 -9.94 -12.60 7.98
CA LEU A 80 -11.08 -12.20 8.81
C LEU A 80 -12.39 -12.89 8.38
N PRO A 81 -13.37 -13.01 9.30
CA PRO A 81 -14.73 -13.42 8.94
C PRO A 81 -15.33 -12.53 7.82
N PRO A 82 -16.09 -13.08 6.85
CA PRO A 82 -16.45 -12.37 5.61
C PRO A 82 -17.07 -10.97 5.79
N GLN A 83 -17.94 -10.79 6.80
CA GLN A 83 -18.56 -9.49 7.07
C GLN A 83 -17.55 -8.46 7.61
N ILE A 84 -16.61 -8.92 8.44
CA ILE A 84 -15.56 -8.09 9.03
C ILE A 84 -14.52 -7.76 7.96
N ALA A 85 -14.13 -8.75 7.14
CA ALA A 85 -13.26 -8.56 5.99
C ALA A 85 -13.80 -7.47 5.05
N GLN A 86 -15.08 -7.55 4.68
CA GLN A 86 -15.71 -6.54 3.82
C GLN A 86 -15.65 -5.14 4.44
N SER A 87 -15.92 -5.02 5.74
CA SER A 87 -15.80 -3.75 6.48
C SER A 87 -14.35 -3.25 6.52
N ALA A 88 -13.38 -4.13 6.76
CA ALA A 88 -11.96 -3.79 6.83
C ALA A 88 -11.43 -3.30 5.48
N TRP A 89 -11.73 -4.01 4.39
CA TRP A 89 -11.43 -3.59 3.03
C TRP A 89 -12.04 -2.22 2.70
N GLY A 90 -13.28 -1.95 3.13
CA GLY A 90 -13.93 -0.65 2.94
C GLY A 90 -13.29 0.51 3.71
N ARG A 91 -12.45 0.21 4.71
CA ARG A 91 -11.73 1.20 5.54
C ARG A 91 -10.27 1.34 5.16
N LEU A 92 -9.79 0.58 4.17
CA LEU A 92 -8.44 0.73 3.62
C LEU A 92 -8.34 2.02 2.81
N SER A 93 -7.52 2.94 3.28
CA SER A 93 -7.35 4.27 2.66
C SER A 93 -6.12 4.37 1.76
N LEU A 94 -5.05 3.64 2.07
CA LEU A 94 -3.76 3.71 1.37
C LEU A 94 -3.00 2.40 1.54
N VAL A 95 -2.32 1.97 0.48
CA VAL A 95 -1.25 0.96 0.57
C VAL A 95 0.09 1.65 0.30
N VAL A 96 1.09 1.41 1.15
CA VAL A 96 2.49 1.83 0.92
C VAL A 96 3.23 0.58 0.48
N SER A 97 3.67 0.52 -0.78
CA SER A 97 4.21 -0.71 -1.36
C SER A 97 5.28 -0.37 -2.38
N ASP A 98 6.17 -1.31 -2.58
CA ASP A 98 7.19 -1.30 -3.62
C ASP A 98 6.84 -2.24 -4.78
N GLY A 99 5.70 -2.92 -4.69
CA GLY A 99 5.08 -3.71 -5.74
C GLY A 99 5.08 -5.21 -5.52
N ASP A 100 5.73 -5.74 -4.48
CA ASP A 100 5.98 -7.19 -4.34
C ASP A 100 5.11 -7.91 -3.29
N GLY A 101 4.16 -7.21 -2.65
CA GLY A 101 3.28 -7.74 -1.58
C GLY A 101 2.24 -8.80 -1.97
N GLY A 102 2.32 -9.36 -3.17
CA GLY A 102 1.50 -10.49 -3.62
C GLY A 102 0.01 -10.18 -3.89
N GLU A 103 -0.81 -11.24 -3.92
CA GLU A 103 -2.19 -11.20 -4.41
C GLU A 103 -3.11 -10.21 -3.69
N ALA A 104 -2.96 -10.09 -2.36
CA ALA A 104 -3.80 -9.18 -1.58
C ALA A 104 -3.49 -7.71 -1.92
N MET A 105 -2.22 -7.39 -2.16
CA MET A 105 -1.80 -6.07 -2.62
C MET A 105 -2.36 -5.79 -4.03
N LEU A 106 -2.25 -6.75 -4.96
CA LEU A 106 -2.84 -6.63 -6.30
C LEU A 106 -4.36 -6.41 -6.25
N ARG A 107 -5.06 -7.10 -5.35
CA ARG A 107 -6.49 -6.90 -5.12
C ARG A 107 -6.81 -5.48 -4.62
N ALA A 108 -5.96 -4.88 -3.79
CA ALA A 108 -6.15 -3.49 -3.36
C ALA A 108 -6.04 -2.53 -4.55
N SER A 109 -5.10 -2.76 -5.48
CA SER A 109 -4.99 -2.01 -6.73
C SER A 109 -6.25 -2.13 -7.59
N GLN A 110 -6.77 -3.35 -7.76
CA GLN A 110 -8.02 -3.61 -8.50
C GLN A 110 -9.25 -2.90 -7.88
N GLN A 111 -9.25 -2.70 -6.55
CA GLN A 111 -10.29 -1.95 -5.84
C GLN A 111 -10.10 -0.42 -5.89
N LYS A 112 -9.10 0.08 -6.64
CA LYS A 112 -8.77 1.50 -6.79
C LYS A 112 -8.39 2.19 -5.47
N ILE A 113 -7.87 1.41 -4.52
CA ILE A 113 -7.23 1.95 -3.33
C ILE A 113 -5.96 2.70 -3.79
N PRO A 114 -5.71 3.93 -3.31
CA PRO A 114 -4.47 4.64 -3.61
C PRO A 114 -3.23 3.89 -3.14
N PHE A 115 -2.14 4.02 -3.90
CA PHE A 115 -0.82 3.51 -3.55
C PHE A 115 0.17 4.65 -3.38
N ALA A 116 0.94 4.61 -2.30
CA ALA A 116 2.18 5.37 -2.15
C ALA A 116 3.33 4.45 -2.56
N LEU A 117 3.65 4.45 -3.86
CA LEU A 117 4.69 3.58 -4.41
C LEU A 117 6.09 4.07 -4.05
N HIS A 118 6.96 3.15 -3.64
CA HIS A 118 8.41 3.37 -3.61
C HIS A 118 9.12 2.31 -4.46
N ALA A 119 10.39 2.53 -4.77
CA ALA A 119 11.13 1.65 -5.67
C ALA A 119 12.44 1.18 -5.04
N HIS A 120 12.78 -0.07 -5.28
CA HIS A 120 14.05 -0.71 -4.94
C HIS A 120 14.81 -1.13 -6.19
N GLY A 121 16.06 -1.54 -6.03
CA GLY A 121 16.96 -1.82 -7.15
C GLY A 121 16.55 -3.01 -8.02
N ASP A 122 15.75 -3.93 -7.49
CA ASP A 122 15.37 -5.21 -8.07
C ASP A 122 13.89 -5.31 -8.48
N ASN A 123 13.03 -4.43 -7.96
CA ASN A 123 11.57 -4.57 -8.05
C ASN A 123 10.90 -3.77 -9.20
N GLN A 124 11.62 -3.53 -10.29
CA GLN A 124 11.12 -2.68 -11.37
C GLN A 124 9.94 -3.26 -12.13
N ASP A 125 9.87 -4.58 -12.26
CA ASP A 125 8.79 -5.23 -12.99
C ASP A 125 7.50 -5.21 -12.16
N GLU A 126 7.66 -5.35 -10.85
CA GLU A 126 6.61 -5.38 -9.84
C GLU A 126 5.87 -4.04 -9.75
N TRP A 127 6.55 -2.92 -9.50
CA TRP A 127 5.84 -1.63 -9.42
C TRP A 127 5.29 -1.17 -10.78
N ARG A 128 5.82 -1.67 -11.90
CA ARG A 128 5.28 -1.37 -13.25
C ARG A 128 3.94 -2.04 -13.50
N GLU A 129 3.69 -3.20 -12.92
CA GLU A 129 2.40 -3.89 -13.03
C GLU A 129 1.26 -3.10 -12.37
N LEU A 130 1.60 -2.20 -11.44
CA LEU A 130 0.64 -1.36 -10.71
C LEU A 130 0.25 -0.05 -11.43
N LEU A 131 0.89 0.29 -12.55
CA LEU A 131 0.65 1.51 -13.33
C LEU A 131 -0.24 1.26 -14.55
#